data_AF-A0A9N9R3C1-F1
#
_entry.id   AF-A0A9N9R3C1-F1
#
_cell.length_a   1.000
_cell.length_b   1.000
_cell.length_c   1.000
_cell.angle_alpha   90.00
_cell.angle_beta   90.00
_cell.angle_gamma   90.00
#
_symmetry.space_group_name_H-M   'P 1'
#
loop_
_entity.id
_entity.type
_entity.pdbx_description
1 polymer ?
#
loop_
_entity_poly.entity_id
_entity_poly.type
_entity_poly.pdbx_seq_one_letter_code
_entity_poly.pdbx_strand_id
1 'polypeptide(L)'
;MRATRRPYDRPSSVACAETTSTNPQFHVQVSGEAGRKCHVVVSVTQQYRPGGGGGGGRGGRLHAVGFALYELPAGAAPRRPLAALPALWPGAAHAAHAAHAAHAAHEAHEARAREVAALFALPAGQYLVVPHTRRAHTRAAFLLRILTDRNTAVW
;
A
#
# COMPACT_ATOMS: atom_id res chain seq x y z
N MET A 1 26.90 0.00 -13.72
CA MET A 1 25.71 0.32 -12.89
C MET A 1 25.08 1.62 -13.40
N ARG A 2 23.98 1.55 -14.14
CA ARG A 2 23.21 2.75 -14.54
C ARG A 2 21.87 2.72 -13.80
N ALA A 3 21.77 3.53 -12.75
CA ALA A 3 20.50 3.82 -12.10
C ALA A 3 19.82 4.96 -12.85
N THR A 4 18.79 4.63 -13.64
CA THR A 4 17.86 5.62 -14.20
C THR A 4 16.45 5.13 -13.97
N ARG A 5 15.85 5.51 -12.84
CA ARG A 5 14.39 5.60 -12.70
C ARG A 5 14.08 6.88 -11.92
N ARG A 6 13.30 7.75 -12.57
CA ARG A 6 12.88 9.05 -12.04
C ARG A 6 12.22 8.87 -10.67
N PRO A 7 12.43 9.77 -9.70
CA PRO A 7 11.60 9.79 -8.51
C PRO A 7 10.16 10.16 -8.93
N TYR A 8 9.17 9.73 -8.17
CA TYR A 8 7.75 10.14 -8.22
C TYR A 8 6.77 9.24 -9.00
N ASP A 9 6.34 8.17 -8.33
CA ASP A 9 5.03 7.56 -8.59
C ASP A 9 3.94 8.40 -7.90
N ARG A 10 2.85 8.71 -8.61
CA ARG A 10 1.77 9.60 -8.13
C ARG A 10 0.62 8.75 -7.58
N PRO A 11 0.43 8.64 -6.25
CA PRO A 11 -0.45 7.63 -5.70
C PRO A 11 -1.94 7.92 -5.93
N SER A 12 -2.73 6.94 -6.38
CA SER A 12 -4.19 7.04 -6.57
C SER A 12 -4.97 5.97 -5.80
N SER A 13 -6.16 6.31 -5.31
CA SER A 13 -6.98 5.39 -4.51
C SER A 13 -7.48 4.21 -5.30
N VAL A 14 -7.99 3.18 -4.61
CA VAL A 14 -8.62 2.01 -5.24
C VAL A 14 -9.85 2.42 -6.07
N ALA A 15 -10.50 3.53 -5.71
CA ALA A 15 -11.58 4.13 -6.51
C ALA A 15 -11.11 4.70 -7.86
N CYS A 16 -9.81 4.93 -8.05
CA CYS A 16 -9.17 5.28 -9.33
C CYS A 16 -8.38 4.09 -9.88
N ALA A 17 -9.06 2.96 -10.04
CA ALA A 17 -8.48 1.65 -10.38
C ALA A 17 -7.58 1.61 -11.63
N GLU A 18 -7.74 2.56 -12.56
CA GLU A 18 -6.86 2.72 -13.73
C GLU A 18 -5.41 3.05 -13.36
N THR A 19 -5.19 3.67 -12.20
CA THR A 19 -3.87 4.18 -11.80
C THR A 19 -3.37 3.55 -10.50
N THR A 20 -4.22 2.85 -9.73
CA THR A 20 -3.85 2.27 -8.42
C THR A 20 -2.68 1.31 -8.52
N SER A 21 -2.60 0.54 -9.61
CA SER A 21 -1.52 -0.41 -9.87
C SER A 21 -0.16 0.25 -10.15
N THR A 22 -0.13 1.56 -10.38
CA THR A 22 1.09 2.36 -10.59
C THR A 22 1.64 2.96 -9.30
N ASN A 23 0.90 2.84 -8.19
CA ASN A 23 1.39 3.28 -6.89
C ASN A 23 2.57 2.42 -6.42
N PRO A 24 3.42 2.93 -5.52
CA PRO A 24 4.40 2.10 -4.83
C PRO A 24 3.72 0.94 -4.11
N GLN A 25 4.36 -0.22 -4.10
CA GLN A 25 3.80 -1.45 -3.56
C GLN A 25 4.84 -2.12 -2.67
N PHE A 26 4.41 -2.62 -1.53
CA PHE A 26 5.29 -3.20 -0.52
C PHE A 26 4.78 -4.60 -0.18
N HIS A 27 5.62 -5.60 -0.40
CA HIS A 27 5.29 -6.99 -0.09
C HIS A 27 5.56 -7.24 1.39
N VAL A 28 4.60 -7.88 2.06
CA VAL A 28 4.67 -8.25 3.47
C VAL A 28 4.46 -9.75 3.57
N GLN A 29 5.51 -10.47 3.95
CA GLN A 29 5.43 -11.88 4.24
C GLN A 29 5.27 -12.08 5.75
N VAL A 30 4.10 -12.57 6.13
CA VAL A 30 3.80 -12.96 7.49
C VAL A 30 4.17 -14.43 7.66
N SER A 31 5.23 -14.69 8.42
CA SER A 31 5.64 -16.05 8.78
C SER A 31 4.90 -16.49 10.05
N GLY A 32 4.37 -17.71 10.08
CA GLY A 32 3.65 -18.21 11.25
C GLY A 32 3.26 -19.67 11.16
N GLU A 33 2.90 -20.24 12.32
CA GLU A 33 2.32 -21.57 12.44
C GLU A 33 0.83 -21.52 12.06
N ALA A 34 0.31 -22.62 11.51
CA ALA A 34 -1.11 -22.75 11.19
C ALA A 34 -1.97 -22.47 12.44
N GLY A 35 -2.95 -21.57 12.31
CA GLY A 35 -3.88 -21.21 13.39
C GLY A 35 -3.46 -20.02 14.27
N ARG A 36 -2.26 -19.45 14.10
CA ARG A 36 -1.84 -18.22 14.78
C ARG A 36 -1.85 -17.02 13.85
N LYS A 37 -2.33 -15.88 14.36
CA LYS A 37 -2.32 -14.59 13.67
C LYS A 37 -1.13 -13.76 14.14
N CYS A 38 -0.55 -12.98 13.24
CA CYS A 38 0.45 -11.95 13.53
C CYS A 38 -0.25 -10.59 13.61
N HIS A 39 0.09 -9.81 14.64
CA HIS A 39 -0.38 -8.45 14.77
C HIS A 39 0.50 -7.51 13.95
N VAL A 40 -0.10 -6.87 12.95
CA VAL A 40 0.60 -6.00 11.99
C VAL A 40 -0.02 -4.61 12.06
N VAL A 41 0.78 -3.60 12.41
CA VAL A 41 0.40 -2.20 12.27
C VAL A 41 0.97 -1.67 10.98
N VAL A 42 0.10 -1.15 10.11
CA VAL A 42 0.49 -0.42 8.91
C VAL A 42 0.17 1.05 9.12
N SER A 43 1.15 1.92 8.94
CA SER A 43 1.01 3.37 9.06
C SER A 43 1.58 4.08 7.84
N VAL A 44 0.81 5.02 7.29
CA VAL A 44 1.22 5.92 6.21
C VAL A 44 1.24 7.35 6.76
N THR A 45 2.43 7.95 6.81
CA THR A 45 2.64 9.31 7.30
C THR A 45 3.09 10.24 6.18
N GLN A 46 2.39 11.36 5.97
CA GLN A 46 2.84 12.44 5.09
C GLN A 46 3.56 13.54 5.88
N GLN A 47 4.35 14.37 5.19
CA GLN A 47 5.09 15.47 5.82
C GLN A 47 5.95 14.99 7.02
N TYR A 48 6.64 13.85 6.84
CA TYR A 48 7.44 13.19 7.88
C TYR A 48 8.84 13.81 8.06
N ARG A 49 9.23 14.77 7.21
CA ARG A 49 10.55 15.40 7.29
C ARG A 49 10.66 16.28 8.54
N PRO A 50 11.67 16.07 9.41
CA PRO A 50 11.93 16.97 10.53
C PRO A 50 12.41 18.33 9.98
N GLY A 51 11.82 19.43 10.46
CA GLY A 51 12.25 20.79 10.09
C GLY A 51 11.25 21.64 9.29
N GLY A 52 10.02 21.16 9.04
CA GLY A 52 8.91 22.02 8.60
C GLY A 52 9.24 22.98 7.46
N GLY A 53 9.91 22.55 6.39
CA GLY A 53 10.36 23.49 5.38
C GLY A 53 10.93 22.85 4.13
N GLY A 54 10.20 22.98 3.03
CA GLY A 54 10.71 22.81 1.67
C GLY A 54 10.00 23.79 0.76
N GLY A 55 10.21 25.09 1.01
CA GLY A 55 9.79 26.20 0.14
C GLY A 55 8.41 26.79 0.44
N GLY A 56 8.37 27.80 1.32
CA GLY A 56 7.29 28.80 1.38
C GLY A 56 6.15 28.49 2.37
N GLY A 57 6.13 29.25 3.47
CA GLY A 57 5.02 29.60 4.37
C GLY A 57 3.74 28.73 4.40
N ARG A 58 3.35 28.33 5.62
CA ARG A 58 2.20 27.51 6.04
C ARG A 58 2.43 26.01 5.82
N GLY A 59 2.25 25.22 6.90
CA GLY A 59 2.20 23.76 6.80
C GLY A 59 1.30 23.37 5.63
N GLY A 60 1.89 22.69 4.64
CA GLY A 60 1.18 22.37 3.39
C GLY A 60 -0.14 21.67 3.69
N ARG A 61 -1.17 21.92 2.88
CA ARG A 61 -2.47 21.27 3.08
C ARG A 61 -2.26 19.76 3.09
N LEU A 62 -2.79 19.09 4.11
CA LEU A 62 -2.78 17.63 4.19
C LEU A 62 -3.59 17.05 3.04
N HIS A 63 -3.02 16.06 2.35
CA HIS A 63 -3.75 15.25 1.41
C HIS A 63 -4.63 14.24 2.15
N ALA A 64 -5.72 13.80 1.53
CA ALA A 64 -6.42 12.61 2.00
C ALA A 64 -5.56 11.40 1.60
N VAL A 65 -4.93 10.77 2.59
CA VAL A 65 -4.03 9.62 2.40
C VAL A 65 -4.66 8.36 3.00
N GLY A 66 -4.28 7.21 2.46
CA GLY A 66 -4.73 5.90 2.91
C GLY A 66 -3.82 4.81 2.37
N PHE A 67 -4.23 3.55 2.57
CA PHE A 67 -3.59 2.41 1.95
C PHE A 67 -4.59 1.28 1.76
N ALA A 68 -4.32 0.45 0.75
CA ALA A 68 -5.00 -0.81 0.53
C ALA A 68 -4.07 -1.97 0.91
N LEU A 69 -4.64 -2.98 1.54
CA LEU A 69 -4.00 -4.24 1.89
C LEU A 69 -4.66 -5.35 1.06
N TYR A 70 -3.85 -6.10 0.32
CA TYR A 70 -4.28 -7.24 -0.48
C TYR A 70 -3.70 -8.52 0.09
N GLU A 71 -4.50 -9.57 0.16
CA GLU A 71 -4.02 -10.93 0.38
C GLU A 71 -3.69 -11.56 -0.97
N LEU A 72 -2.50 -12.14 -1.09
CA LEU A 72 -2.04 -12.79 -2.31
C LEU A 72 -2.34 -14.30 -2.24
N PRO A 73 -2.75 -14.93 -3.36
CA PRO A 73 -2.98 -16.38 -3.40
C PRO A 73 -1.76 -17.18 -2.95
N ALA A 74 -2.01 -18.28 -2.23
CA ALA A 74 -0.96 -19.21 -1.83
C ALA A 74 -0.19 -19.73 -3.05
N GLY A 75 1.14 -19.65 -3.02
CA GLY A 75 2.01 -20.04 -4.13
C GLY A 75 2.21 -18.97 -5.20
N ALA A 76 1.62 -17.77 -5.06
CA ALA A 76 1.99 -16.63 -5.89
C ALA A 76 3.50 -16.34 -5.74
N ALA A 77 4.17 -16.13 -6.87
CA ALA A 77 5.59 -15.80 -6.84
C ALA A 77 5.81 -14.51 -6.01
N PRO A 78 6.84 -14.45 -5.16
CA PRO A 78 7.17 -13.22 -4.44
C PRO A 78 7.45 -12.10 -5.45
N ARG A 79 7.12 -10.85 -5.10
CA ARG A 79 7.42 -9.63 -5.89
C ARG A 79 6.58 -9.42 -7.15
N ARG A 80 5.36 -9.97 -7.22
CA ARG A 80 4.47 -9.62 -8.34
C ARG A 80 3.87 -8.23 -8.17
N PRO A 81 3.89 -7.39 -9.23
CA PRO A 81 3.23 -6.10 -9.19
C PRO A 81 1.70 -6.28 -9.21
N LEU A 82 0.98 -5.38 -8.55
CA LEU A 82 -0.47 -5.29 -8.47
C LEU A 82 -1.12 -5.45 -9.84
N ALA A 83 -0.56 -4.81 -10.88
CA ALA A 83 -1.03 -4.90 -12.27
C ALA A 83 -1.10 -6.34 -12.83
N ALA A 84 -0.29 -7.27 -12.29
CA ALA A 84 -0.26 -8.67 -12.72
C ALA A 84 -1.16 -9.58 -11.86
N LEU A 85 -1.76 -9.07 -10.77
CA LEU A 85 -2.63 -9.85 -9.89
C LEU A 85 -3.98 -10.27 -10.49
N PRO A 86 -4.64 -9.51 -11.38
CA PRO A 86 -5.90 -9.94 -11.99
C PRO A 86 -5.80 -11.27 -12.76
N ALA A 87 -4.61 -11.63 -13.25
CA ALA A 87 -4.36 -12.93 -13.89
C ALA A 87 -4.23 -14.09 -12.89
N LEU A 88 -4.11 -13.81 -11.59
CA LEU A 88 -3.92 -14.80 -10.52
C LEU A 88 -5.23 -15.14 -9.80
N TRP A 89 -6.27 -14.31 -9.94
CA TRP A 89 -7.57 -14.58 -9.34
C TRP A 89 -8.50 -15.23 -10.36
N PRO A 90 -9.00 -16.46 -10.13
CA PRO A 90 -9.93 -17.12 -11.04
C PRO A 90 -11.16 -16.24 -11.29
N GLY A 91 -11.44 -15.92 -12.57
CA GLY A 91 -12.60 -15.10 -12.98
C GLY A 91 -12.35 -13.59 -13.11
N ALA A 92 -11.17 -13.06 -12.77
CA ALA A 92 -10.86 -11.63 -12.83
C ALA A 92 -10.34 -11.13 -14.20
N ALA A 93 -10.19 -12.01 -15.18
CA ALA A 93 -9.51 -11.75 -16.45
C ALA A 93 -10.13 -10.64 -17.33
N HIS A 94 -11.36 -10.21 -17.05
CA HIS A 94 -12.10 -9.28 -17.93
C HIS A 94 -12.25 -7.87 -17.33
N ALA A 95 -11.82 -7.64 -16.09
CA ALA A 95 -11.91 -6.32 -15.45
C ALA A 95 -10.84 -6.15 -14.36
N ALA A 96 -9.58 -5.93 -14.78
CA ALA A 96 -8.47 -5.59 -13.87
C ALA A 96 -8.83 -4.46 -12.88
N HIS A 97 -9.68 -3.53 -13.31
CA HIS A 97 -10.18 -2.41 -12.51
C HIS A 97 -11.10 -2.83 -11.36
N ALA A 98 -12.06 -3.74 -11.62
CA ALA A 98 -12.96 -4.25 -10.58
C ALA A 98 -12.22 -5.21 -9.63
N ALA A 99 -11.20 -5.91 -10.13
CA ALA A 99 -10.40 -6.84 -9.36
C ALA A 99 -9.65 -6.18 -8.18
N HIS A 100 -9.15 -4.95 -8.34
CA HIS A 100 -8.45 -4.26 -7.24
C HIS A 100 -9.37 -3.79 -6.11
N ALA A 101 -10.61 -3.39 -6.42
CA ALA A 101 -11.59 -3.07 -5.40
C ALA A 101 -12.15 -4.35 -4.75
N ALA A 102 -12.39 -5.39 -5.56
CA ALA A 102 -12.99 -6.65 -5.11
C ALA A 102 -12.04 -7.53 -4.28
N HIS A 103 -10.72 -7.42 -4.47
CA HIS A 103 -9.73 -8.27 -3.80
C HIS A 103 -8.88 -7.53 -2.75
N ALA A 104 -9.18 -6.27 -2.46
CA ALA A 104 -8.61 -5.63 -1.28
C ALA A 104 -9.15 -6.35 -0.03
N ALA A 105 -8.27 -6.99 0.72
CA ALA A 105 -8.61 -7.59 2.00
C ALA A 105 -9.02 -6.51 3.01
N HIS A 106 -8.43 -5.32 2.88
CA HIS A 106 -8.82 -4.15 3.64
C HIS A 106 -8.39 -2.86 2.93
N GLU A 107 -9.23 -1.83 2.98
CA GLU A 107 -8.86 -0.47 2.63
C GLU A 107 -8.96 0.40 3.88
N ALA A 108 -7.84 0.99 4.28
CA ALA A 108 -7.83 1.92 5.40
C ALA A 108 -8.58 3.20 5.01
N HIS A 109 -9.40 3.73 5.92
CA HIS A 109 -10.16 4.94 5.67
C HIS A 109 -9.24 6.09 5.25
N GLU A 110 -9.53 6.69 4.10
CA GLU A 110 -8.78 7.84 3.61
C GLU A 110 -9.09 9.07 4.46
N ALA A 111 -8.08 9.60 5.16
CA ALA A 111 -8.25 10.77 6.01
C ALA A 111 -7.31 11.91 5.61
N ARG A 112 -7.79 13.15 5.76
CA ARG A 112 -6.95 14.35 5.71
C ARG A 112 -6.20 14.50 7.03
N ALA A 113 -5.33 13.54 7.32
CA ALA A 113 -4.54 13.45 8.53
C ALA A 113 -3.06 13.35 8.19
N ARG A 114 -2.19 13.74 9.12
CA ARG A 114 -0.74 13.57 8.95
C ARG A 114 -0.34 12.11 8.87
N GLU A 115 -1.06 11.25 9.60
CA GLU A 115 -0.84 9.82 9.67
C GLU A 115 -2.19 9.10 9.61
N VAL A 116 -2.24 8.02 8.83
CA VAL A 116 -3.33 7.03 8.85
C VAL A 116 -2.71 5.69 9.19
N ALA A 117 -3.22 5.05 10.23
CA ALA A 117 -2.72 3.78 10.71
C ALA A 117 -3.87 2.80 10.97
N ALA A 118 -3.64 1.51 10.72
CA ALA A 118 -4.55 0.45 11.12
C ALA A 118 -3.76 -0.75 11.67
N LEU A 119 -4.40 -1.45 12.60
CA LEU A 119 -3.90 -2.68 13.21
C LEU A 119 -4.67 -3.86 12.61
N PHE A 120 -3.92 -4.88 12.17
CA PHE A 120 -4.44 -6.11 11.60
C PHE A 120 -4.01 -7.31 12.43
N ALA A 121 -4.83 -8.35 12.42
CA ALA A 121 -4.46 -9.69 12.87
C ALA A 121 -4.47 -10.61 11.64
N LEU A 122 -3.31 -10.75 11.00
CA LEU A 122 -3.15 -11.45 9.72
C LEU A 122 -2.70 -12.90 9.94
N PRO A 123 -3.30 -13.90 9.28
CA PRO A 123 -2.72 -15.24 9.26
C PRO A 123 -1.36 -15.26 8.53
N ALA A 124 -0.66 -16.39 8.60
CA ALA A 124 0.54 -16.60 7.81
C ALA A 124 0.20 -16.55 6.31
N GLY A 125 0.95 -15.77 5.54
CA GLY A 125 0.62 -15.50 4.15
C GLY A 125 1.38 -14.32 3.56
N GLN A 126 1.15 -14.12 2.26
CA GLN A 126 1.75 -13.05 1.47
C GLN A 126 0.73 -11.93 1.30
N TYR A 127 1.14 -10.70 1.60
CA TYR A 127 0.29 -9.52 1.51
C TYR A 127 0.97 -8.42 0.69
N LEU A 128 0.14 -7.56 0.10
CA LEU A 128 0.61 -6.37 -0.60
C LEU A 128 -0.01 -5.13 0.05
N VAL A 129 0.85 -4.20 0.48
CA VAL A 129 0.43 -2.88 0.96
C VAL A 129 0.66 -1.85 -0.14
N VAL A 130 -0.38 -1.12 -0.47
CA VAL A 130 -0.37 -0.10 -1.53
C VAL A 130 -0.81 1.23 -0.92
N PRO A 131 0.12 2.10 -0.50
CA PRO A 131 -0.22 3.46 -0.06
C PRO A 131 -0.78 4.28 -1.22
N HIS A 132 -1.80 5.09 -0.94
CA HIS A 132 -2.45 5.94 -1.92
C HIS A 132 -2.85 7.31 -1.37
N THR A 133 -3.22 8.18 -2.31
CA THR A 133 -3.99 9.39 -2.00
C THR A 133 -5.34 9.31 -2.70
N ARG A 134 -6.34 10.02 -2.16
CA ARG A 134 -7.70 10.03 -2.73
C ARG A 134 -7.77 10.46 -4.19
N ARG A 135 -6.90 11.39 -4.60
CA ARG A 135 -6.90 11.95 -5.95
C ARG A 135 -5.72 11.40 -6.73
N ALA A 136 -5.99 10.80 -7.88
CA ALA A 136 -4.95 10.42 -8.82
C ALA A 136 -4.06 11.61 -9.19
N HIS A 137 -2.83 11.30 -9.58
CA HIS A 137 -1.83 12.27 -9.98
C HIS A 137 -1.42 13.29 -8.90
N THR A 138 -1.76 13.06 -7.63
CA THR A 138 -1.29 13.88 -6.51
C THR A 138 0.16 13.56 -6.22
N ARG A 139 1.03 14.58 -6.21
CA ARG A 139 2.42 14.42 -5.79
C ARG A 139 2.49 14.54 -4.26
N ALA A 140 2.73 13.42 -3.59
CA ALA A 140 2.91 13.37 -2.14
C ALA A 140 4.17 12.57 -1.79
N ALA A 141 4.85 12.97 -0.71
CA ALA A 141 5.90 12.18 -0.09
C ALA A 141 5.32 11.54 1.17
N PHE A 142 5.57 10.24 1.34
CA PHE A 142 5.09 9.48 2.50
C PHE A 142 6.22 8.67 3.14
N LEU A 143 6.02 8.32 4.40
CA LEU A 143 6.76 7.33 5.16
C LEU A 143 5.80 6.20 5.46
N LEU A 144 6.13 4.99 5.00
CA LEU A 144 5.41 3.77 5.34
C LEU A 144 6.12 3.09 6.51
N ARG A 145 5.36 2.74 7.55
CA ARG A 145 5.83 1.94 8.68
C ARG A 145 5.00 0.68 8.77
N ILE A 146 5.69 -0.45 8.88
CA ILE A 146 5.08 -1.76 9.13
C ILE A 146 5.72 -2.29 10.39
N LEU A 147 4.92 -2.41 11.45
CA LEU A 147 5.37 -2.91 12.75
C LEU A 147 4.66 -4.23 13.01
N THR A 148 5.43 -5.22 13.41
CA THR A 148 4.93 -6.58 13.60
C THR A 148 5.42 -7.13 14.94
N ASP A 149 4.57 -7.94 15.58
CA ASP A 149 4.90 -8.62 16.84
C ASP A 149 5.66 -9.94 16.63
N ARG A 150 5.86 -10.34 15.37
CA ARG A 150 6.56 -11.56 14.94
C ARG A 150 7.53 -11.25 13.81
N ASN A 151 8.44 -12.18 13.52
CA ASN A 151 9.33 -12.03 12.39
C ASN A 151 8.53 -12.01 11.08
N THR A 152 8.59 -10.88 10.38
CA THR A 152 7.96 -10.66 9.08
C THR A 152 8.97 -10.03 8.15
N ALA A 153 9.02 -10.49 6.91
CA ALA A 153 9.88 -9.91 5.90
C ALA A 153 9.08 -8.88 5.08
N VAL A 154 9.65 -7.70 4.89
CA VAL A 154 9.05 -6.59 4.13
C VAL A 154 10.04 -6.15 3.06
N TRP A 155 9.60 -6.05 1.80
CA TRP A 155 10.45 -5.61 0.67
C TRP A 155 9.67 -4.96 -0.47
#